data_AF-A0A853JUW7-F1
#
_entry.id   AF-A0A853JUW7-F1
#
_cell.length_a   1.000
_cell.length_b   1.000
_cell.length_c   1.000
_cell.angle_alpha   90.00
_cell.angle_beta   90.00
_cell.angle_gamma   90.00
#
_symmetry.space_group_name_H-M   'P 1'
#
loop_
_entity.id
_entity.type
_entity.pdbx_description
1 polymer ?
#
loop_
_entity_poly.entity_id
_entity_poly.type
_entity_poly.pdbx_seq_one_letter_code
_entity_poly.pdbx_strand_id
1 'polypeptide(L)' 'MNKRTPKIYREEFMLPKLANRETTQNWLKDGAKSVEALAADMVEERIGNYKLPELADFQEKILEKYIPQEWNAD' A
#
# COMPACT_ATOMS: atom_id res chain seq x y z
N MET A 1 -27.48 11.67 19.48
CA MET A 1 -26.70 10.57 20.09
C MET A 1 -25.47 10.33 19.21
N ASN A 2 -24.32 10.93 19.54
CA ASN A 2 -23.10 10.82 18.73
C ASN A 2 -22.46 9.44 18.99
N LYS A 3 -22.94 8.41 18.29
CA LYS A 3 -22.43 7.04 18.41
C LYS A 3 -21.08 6.94 17.69
N ARG A 4 -20.00 7.38 18.34
CA ARG A 4 -18.63 7.09 17.86
C ARG A 4 -18.46 5.58 17.82
N THR A 5 -17.87 5.07 16.73
CA THR A 5 -17.47 3.67 16.64
C THR A 5 -16.61 3.30 17.85
N PRO A 6 -16.98 2.27 18.63
CA PRO A 6 -16.20 1.83 19.79
C PRO A 6 -14.73 1.55 19.40
N LYS A 7 -13.77 1.99 20.24
CA LYS A 7 -12.33 1.81 19.96
C LYS A 7 -11.97 0.33 19.71
N ILE A 8 -12.59 -0.56 20.49
CA ILE A 8 -12.45 -2.01 20.39
C ILE A 8 -12.67 -2.54 18.97
N TYR A 9 -13.54 -1.89 18.18
CA TYR A 9 -13.80 -2.30 16.81
C TYR A 9 -12.57 -2.16 15.90
N ARG A 10 -11.68 -1.19 16.14
CA ARG A 10 -10.45 -1.02 15.36
C ARG A 10 -9.32 -1.93 15.83
N GLU A 11 -9.40 -2.39 17.07
CA GLU A 11 -8.37 -3.23 17.70
C GLU A 11 -8.63 -4.73 17.46
N GLU A 12 -9.89 -5.15 17.43
CA GLU A 12 -10.28 -6.56 17.32
C GLU A 12 -10.64 -7.00 15.90
N PHE A 13 -11.00 -6.07 15.00
CA PHE A 13 -11.41 -6.41 13.65
C PHE A 13 -10.37 -5.98 12.63
N MET A 14 -9.88 -6.95 11.85
CA MET A 14 -9.08 -6.69 10.67
C MET A 14 -10.00 -6.38 9.49
N LEU A 15 -9.78 -5.24 8.85
CA LEU A 15 -10.46 -4.87 7.60
C LEU A 15 -9.52 -5.16 6.43
N PRO A 16 -9.79 -6.21 5.63
CA PRO A 16 -8.92 -6.56 4.51
C PRO A 16 -9.02 -5.47 3.44
N LYS A 17 -7.87 -4.98 2.96
CA LYS A 17 -7.83 -3.92 1.93
C LYS A 17 -8.32 -4.39 0.56
N LEU A 18 -8.21 -5.69 0.27
CA LEU A 18 -8.55 -6.28 -1.03
C LEU A 18 -9.96 -6.89 -1.09
N ALA A 19 -10.60 -7.09 0.06
CA ALA A 19 -11.91 -7.72 0.08
C ALA A 19 -12.98 -6.70 -0.32
N ASN A 20 -13.71 -6.97 -1.40
CA ASN A 20 -14.89 -6.19 -1.74
C ASN A 20 -15.96 -6.37 -0.65
N ARG A 21 -16.45 -5.24 -0.13
CA ARG A 21 -17.48 -5.17 0.93
C ARG A 21 -18.69 -4.34 0.49
N GLU A 22 -18.75 -3.98 -0.78
CA GLU A 22 -19.83 -3.20 -1.35
C GLU A 22 -21.06 -4.07 -1.61
N THR A 23 -22.21 -3.42 -1.80
CA THR A 23 -23.38 -4.08 -2.35
C THR A 23 -23.14 -4.42 -3.82
N THR A 24 -23.82 -5.43 -4.35
CA THR A 24 -23.68 -5.83 -5.76
C THR A 24 -23.93 -4.69 -6.74
N GLN A 25 -24.90 -3.81 -6.44
CA GLN A 25 -25.22 -2.66 -7.30
C GLN A 25 -24.07 -1.64 -7.37
N ASN A 26 -23.44 -1.35 -6.23
CA ASN A 26 -22.30 -0.43 -6.19
C ASN A 26 -21.09 -1.05 -6.90
N TRP A 27 -20.80 -2.34 -6.62
CA TRP A 27 -19.70 -3.02 -7.28
C TRP A 27 -19.84 -3.04 -8.81
N LEU A 28 -21.06 -3.28 -9.33
CA LEU A 28 -21.33 -3.23 -10.77
C LEU A 28 -21.16 -1.82 -11.34
N LYS A 29 -21.64 -0.79 -10.61
CA LYS A 29 -21.49 0.61 -11.00
C LYS A 29 -20.02 1.04 -11.06
N ASP A 30 -19.20 0.51 -10.16
CA ASP A 30 -17.77 0.83 -10.03
C ASP A 30 -16.89 -0.05 -10.94
N GLY A 31 -17.50 -0.65 -11.96
CA GLY A 31 -16.82 -1.37 -13.03
C GLY A 31 -16.59 -2.85 -12.76
N ALA A 32 -17.22 -3.41 -11.72
CA ALA A 32 -17.19 -4.83 -11.39
C ALA A 32 -15.75 -5.38 -11.27
N LYS A 33 -14.85 -4.61 -10.65
CA LYS A 33 -13.44 -4.98 -10.53
C LYS A 33 -13.28 -6.33 -9.84
N SER A 34 -12.46 -7.19 -10.43
CA SER A 34 -12.00 -8.41 -9.78
C SER A 34 -11.01 -8.09 -8.67
N VAL A 35 -10.71 -9.07 -7.80
CA VAL A 35 -9.74 -8.91 -6.72
C VAL A 35 -8.34 -8.66 -7.27
N GLU A 36 -7.99 -9.29 -8.40
CA GLU A 36 -6.71 -9.14 -9.09
C GLU A 36 -6.57 -7.74 -9.68
N ALA A 37 -7.62 -7.21 -10.31
CA ALA A 37 -7.61 -5.85 -10.85
C ALA A 37 -7.42 -4.81 -9.73
N LEU A 38 -8.13 -4.98 -8.62
CA LEU A 38 -7.96 -4.13 -7.44
C LEU A 38 -6.54 -4.25 -6.85
N ALA A 39 -5.97 -5.45 -6.80
CA ALA A 39 -4.62 -5.67 -6.31
C ALA A 39 -3.57 -5.01 -7.21
N ALA A 40 -3.75 -5.06 -8.54
CA ALA A 40 -2.87 -4.41 -9.51
C ALA A 40 -2.84 -2.88 -9.30
N ASP A 41 -4.01 -2.24 -9.21
CA ASP A 41 -4.13 -0.80 -8.94
C ASP A 41 -3.41 -0.42 -7.64
N MET A 42 -3.61 -1.20 -6.58
CA MET A 42 -2.95 -0.96 -5.29
C MET A 42 -1.44 -1.14 -5.32
N VAL A 43 -0.91 -2.03 -6.17
CA VAL A 43 0.54 -2.19 -6.35
C VAL A 43 1.12 -1.01 -7.11
N GLU A 44 0.45 -0.57 -8.18
CA GLU A 44 0.85 0.61 -8.95
C GLU A 44 0.90 1.86 -8.06
N GLU A 45 -0.14 2.08 -7.25
CA GLU A 45 -0.16 3.18 -6.27
C GLU A 45 0.98 3.09 -5.25
N ARG A 46 1.28 1.88 -4.75
CA ARG A 46 2.38 1.69 -3.77
C ARG A 46 3.73 1.98 -4.37
N ILE A 47 3.99 1.53 -5.59
CA ILE A 47 5.26 1.76 -6.28
C ILE A 47 5.40 3.26 -6.61
N GLY A 48 4.35 3.87 -7.18
CA GLY A 48 4.37 5.29 -7.54
C GLY A 48 4.53 6.23 -6.33
N ASN A 49 4.00 5.85 -5.18
CA ASN A 49 4.14 6.62 -3.94
C ASN A 49 5.31 6.20 -3.05
N TYR A 50 6.08 5.18 -3.43
CA TYR A 50 7.21 4.72 -2.64
C TYR A 50 8.28 5.81 -2.61
N LYS A 51 8.75 6.13 -1.40
CA LYS A 51 9.93 6.97 -1.18
C LYS A 51 10.92 6.16 -0.38
N LEU A 52 12.17 6.13 -0.86
CA LEU A 52 13.26 5.54 -0.11
C LEU A 52 13.30 6.22 1.27
N PRO A 53 13.27 5.46 2.38
CA PRO A 53 13.42 6.06 3.70
C PRO A 53 14.80 6.71 3.81
N GLU A 54 14.91 7.73 4.66
CA GLU A 54 16.19 8.35 4.97
C GLU A 54 17.16 7.28 5.49
N LEU A 55 18.30 7.16 4.81
CA LEU A 55 19.34 6.22 5.18
C LEU A 55 20.24 6.88 6.22
N ALA A 56 20.66 6.12 7.22
CA ALA A 56 21.69 6.58 8.12
C ALA A 56 23.06 6.57 7.40
N ASP A 57 23.97 7.48 7.78
CA ASP A 57 25.29 7.64 7.15
C ASP A 57 26.07 6.32 6.99
N PHE A 58 25.95 5.40 7.94
CA PHE A 58 26.65 4.11 7.87
C PHE A 58 26.05 3.18 6.80
N GLN A 59 24.75 3.28 6.54
CA GLN A 59 24.06 2.50 5.52
C GLN A 59 24.47 3.01 4.14
N GLU A 60 24.51 4.32 3.93
CA GLU A 60 24.99 4.93 2.68
C GLU A 60 26.42 4.51 2.37
N LYS A 61 27.33 4.58 3.35
CA LYS A 61 28.73 4.12 3.18
C LYS A 61 28.85 2.65 2.81
N ILE A 62 27.96 1.79 3.32
CA ILE A 62 27.94 0.37 2.94
C ILE A 62 27.47 0.23 1.49
N LEU A 63 26.40 0.93 1.11
CA LEU A 63 25.88 0.89 -0.26
C LEU A 63 26.92 1.39 -1.26
N GLU A 64 27.54 2.55 -1.02
CA GLU A 64 28.60 3.11 -1.87
C GLU A 64 29.80 2.18 -2.04
N LYS A 65 30.16 1.45 -0.99
CA LYS A 65 31.31 0.54 -0.99
C LYS A 65 31.07 -0.74 -1.79
N TYR A 66 29.84 -1.27 -1.75
CA TYR A 66 29.54 -2.62 -2.26
C TYR A 66 28.64 -2.63 -3.50
N ILE A 67 27.94 -1.53 -3.79
CA ILE A 67 27.16 -1.38 -5.04
C ILE A 67 28.08 -0.74 -6.09
N PRO A 68 28.35 -1.42 -7.21
CA PRO A 68 29.11 -0.83 -8.30
C PRO A 68 28.47 0.46 -8.79
N GLN A 69 29.27 1.51 -8.93
CA GLN A 69 28.78 2.85 -9.31
C GLN A 69 28.20 2.86 -10.73
N GLU A 70 28.61 1.93 -11.59
CA GLU A 70 28.02 1.73 -12.92
C GLU A 70 26.54 1.30 -12.92
N TRP A 71 25.97 0.90 -11.78
CA TRP A 71 24.56 0.50 -11.65
C TRP A 71 23.68 1.58 -11.00
N ASN A 72 24.27 2.70 -10.59
CA ASN A 72 23.50 3.87 -10.18
C ASN A 72 22.96 4.53 -11.45
N ALA A 73 21.85 3.99 -11.96
CA ALA A 73 21.11 4.61 -13.06
C ALA A 73 20.44 5.91 -12.57
N ASP A 74 20.53 6.96 -13.38
CA ASP A 74 19.85 8.26 -13.20
C ASP A 74 18.33 8.12 -12.97
#